data_AF-A0A7Y9E7B1-F1
#
_entry.id   AF-A0A7Y9E7B1-F1
#
_cell.length_a   1.000
_cell.length_b   1.000
_cell.length_c   1.000
_cell.angle_alpha   90.00
_cell.angle_beta   90.00
_cell.angle_gamma   90.00
#
_symmetry.space_group_name_H-M   'P 1'
#
loop_
_entity.id
_entity.type
_entity.pdbx_description
1 polymer ?
#
loop_
_entity_poly.entity_id
_entity_poly.type
_entity_poly.pdbx_seq_one_letter_code
_entity_poly.pdbx_strand_id
1 'polypeptide(L)'
;MQRDSEDEVWRTIVENYGDRVELAPEEVAAAPEWAATASTLDPPAQDDERFVPPTPPPLPHTTPDRYAAWAGVLGAPVMLVLALLLRVTLPTWLGAAMVIGFVGGFVYLVFQMPRGPRDPGDDGARL
;
A
#
# COMPACT_ATOMS: atom_id res chain seq x y z
N MET A 1 9.31 -33.67 13.94
CA MET A 1 8.36 -33.48 15.05
C MET A 1 7.59 -32.17 14.92
N GLN A 2 8.19 -30.98 14.96
CA GLN A 2 7.41 -29.72 14.88
C GLN A 2 6.77 -29.46 13.50
N ARG A 3 7.46 -29.82 12.41
CA ARG A 3 6.90 -29.73 11.05
C ARG A 3 5.71 -30.66 10.83
N ASP A 4 5.80 -31.89 11.34
CA ASP A 4 4.74 -32.89 11.18
C ASP A 4 3.43 -32.44 11.85
N SER A 5 3.52 -31.75 13.00
CA SER A 5 2.35 -31.14 13.65
C SER A 5 1.80 -29.92 12.91
N GLU A 6 2.66 -29.10 12.30
CA GLU A 6 2.21 -27.93 11.53
C GLU A 6 1.49 -28.37 10.25
N ASP A 7 1.99 -29.40 9.57
CA ASP A 7 1.38 -29.96 8.36
C ASP A 7 0.01 -30.58 8.67
N GLU A 8 -0.15 -31.24 9.82
CA GLU A 8 -1.43 -31.81 10.26
C GLU A 8 -2.46 -30.73 10.63
N VAL A 9 -2.02 -29.63 11.25
CA VAL A 9 -2.84 -28.45 11.53
C VAL A 9 -3.27 -27.75 10.23
N TRP A 10 -2.34 -27.52 9.30
CA TRP A 10 -2.65 -26.93 8.00
C TRP A 10 -3.63 -27.79 7.21
N ARG A 11 -3.47 -29.11 7.22
CA ARG A 11 -4.38 -30.02 6.53
C ARG A 11 -5.79 -29.95 7.10
N THR A 12 -5.91 -29.88 8.42
CA THR A 12 -7.22 -29.74 9.11
C THR A 12 -7.92 -28.43 8.75
N ILE A 13 -7.17 -27.34 8.58
CA ILE A 13 -7.72 -26.03 8.16
C ILE A 13 -8.20 -26.08 6.71
N VAL A 14 -7.44 -26.69 5.80
CA VAL A 14 -7.81 -26.81 4.38
C VAL A 14 -8.99 -27.74 4.17
N GLU A 15 -9.05 -28.86 4.89
CA GLU A 15 -10.14 -29.84 4.80
C GLU A 15 -11.48 -29.26 5.30
N ASN A 16 -11.44 -28.39 6.32
CA ASN A 16 -12.62 -27.67 6.81
C ASN A 16 -12.82 -26.30 6.13
N TYR A 17 -12.01 -25.94 5.13
CA TYR A 17 -12.10 -24.64 4.49
C TYR A 17 -13.37 -24.55 3.64
N GLY A 18 -14.37 -23.83 4.16
CA GLY A 18 -15.66 -23.64 3.51
C GLY A 18 -16.84 -24.26 4.26
N ASP A 19 -16.58 -25.10 5.28
CA ASP A 19 -17.62 -25.50 6.22
C ASP A 19 -17.89 -24.30 7.14
N ARG A 20 -18.99 -23.59 6.90
CA ARG A 20 -19.38 -22.48 7.79
C ARG A 20 -19.86 -23.12 9.07
N VAL A 21 -19.31 -22.68 10.21
CA VAL A 21 -19.85 -23.00 11.52
C VAL A 21 -21.33 -22.57 11.54
N GLU A 22 -22.23 -23.54 11.41
CA GLU A 22 -23.65 -23.33 11.66
C GLU A 22 -23.80 -23.11 13.15
N LEU A 23 -23.84 -21.83 13.55
CA LEU A 23 -24.17 -21.44 14.92
C LEU A 23 -25.56 -22.02 15.21
N ALA A 24 -25.64 -22.94 16.17
CA ALA A 24 -26.93 -23.42 16.64
C ALA A 24 -27.78 -22.19 17.03
N PRO A 25 -29.08 -22.13 16.68
CA PRO A 25 -29.92 -20.97 16.93
C PRO A 25 -30.12 -20.66 18.43
N GLU A 26 -29.51 -21.43 19.32
CA GLU A 26 -29.68 -21.40 20.78
C GLU A 26 -28.39 -21.08 21.54
N GLU A 27 -27.49 -20.28 20.96
CA GLU A 27 -26.52 -19.52 21.76
C GLU A 27 -26.21 -18.16 21.12
N VAL A 28 -27.27 -17.44 20.75
CA VAL A 28 -27.21 -15.98 20.83
C VAL A 28 -27.16 -15.64 22.31
N ALA A 29 -25.98 -15.84 22.92
CA ALA A 29 -25.66 -15.28 24.22
C ALA A 29 -26.14 -13.84 24.17
N ALA A 30 -27.04 -13.50 25.10
CA ALA A 30 -27.73 -12.22 25.14
C ALA A 30 -26.75 -11.13 24.72
N ALA A 31 -27.13 -10.36 23.68
CA ALA A 31 -26.28 -9.33 23.13
C ALA A 31 -25.66 -8.57 24.32
N PRO A 32 -24.32 -8.47 24.38
CA PRO A 32 -23.65 -7.99 25.57
C PRO A 32 -24.26 -6.65 25.98
N GLU A 33 -24.41 -6.35 27.27
CA GLU A 33 -25.27 -5.27 27.77
C GLU A 33 -25.07 -3.91 27.05
N TRP A 34 -23.87 -3.65 26.52
CA TRP A 34 -23.55 -2.50 25.67
C TRP A 34 -24.32 -2.44 24.33
N ALA A 35 -24.61 -3.58 23.72
CA ALA A 35 -25.43 -3.69 22.51
C ALA A 35 -26.92 -3.41 22.80
N ALA A 36 -27.41 -3.79 23.99
CA ALA A 36 -28.76 -3.41 24.43
C ALA A 36 -28.87 -1.90 24.69
N THR A 37 -27.81 -1.27 25.23
CA THR A 37 -27.79 0.18 25.47
C THR A 37 -27.78 0.98 24.16
N ALA A 38 -27.11 0.48 23.12
CA ALA A 38 -27.07 1.10 21.80
C ALA A 38 -28.44 1.15 21.10
N SER A 39 -29.33 0.20 21.39
CA SER A 39 -30.66 0.14 20.77
C SER A 39 -31.71 1.06 21.44
N THR A 40 -31.43 1.56 22.65
CA THR A 40 -32.33 2.45 23.43
C THR A 40 -31.89 3.90 23.47
N LEU A 41 -30.71 4.21 22.90
CA LEU A 41 -30.26 5.58 22.71
C LEU A 41 -31.03 6.16 21.52
N ASP A 42 -31.97 7.06 21.81
CA ASP A 42 -32.43 8.03 20.81
C ASP A 42 -31.15 8.73 20.32
N PRO A 43 -30.79 8.65 19.02
CA PRO A 43 -29.64 9.38 18.54
C PRO A 43 -29.86 10.85 18.95
N PRO A 44 -28.86 11.53 19.54
CA PRO A 44 -28.98 12.97 19.67
C PRO A 44 -29.35 13.49 18.28
N ALA A 45 -30.21 14.52 18.20
CA ALA A 45 -30.42 15.22 16.95
C ALA A 45 -29.04 15.75 16.52
N GLN A 46 -28.31 14.92 15.77
CA GLN A 46 -27.02 15.24 15.21
C GLN A 46 -27.41 16.14 14.05
N ASP A 47 -27.47 17.43 14.35
CA ASP A 47 -27.38 18.46 13.33
C ASP A 47 -26.36 17.98 12.29
N ASP A 48 -26.76 18.07 11.03
CA ASP A 48 -26.11 17.56 9.82
C ASP A 48 -24.71 18.19 9.54
N GLU A 49 -23.86 18.34 10.56
CA GLU A 49 -22.48 18.79 10.46
C GLU A 49 -21.59 17.63 9.99
N ARG A 50 -21.95 17.07 8.83
CA ARG A 50 -21.11 16.09 8.13
C ARG A 50 -19.78 16.76 7.81
N PHE A 51 -18.68 16.21 8.33
CA PHE A 51 -17.34 16.70 8.01
C PHE A 51 -17.16 16.75 6.49
N VAL A 52 -17.05 17.97 5.94
CA VAL A 52 -16.65 18.20 4.56
C VAL A 52 -15.15 18.49 4.60
N PRO A 53 -14.29 17.57 4.10
CA PRO A 53 -12.87 17.86 4.04
C PRO A 53 -12.65 19.12 3.21
N PRO A 54 -11.76 20.03 3.63
CA PRO A 54 -11.40 21.17 2.82
C PRO A 54 -10.86 20.68 1.47
N THR A 55 -11.07 21.48 0.43
CA THR A 55 -10.48 21.18 -0.89
C THR A 55 -8.97 21.01 -0.73
N PRO A 56 -8.39 19.89 -1.19
CA PRO A 56 -6.95 19.65 -1.04
C PRO A 56 -6.14 20.73 -1.77
N PRO A 57 -4.97 21.12 -1.24
CA PRO A 57 -4.08 22.05 -1.92
C PRO A 57 -3.67 21.50 -3.30
N PRO A 58 -3.34 22.38 -4.27
CA PRO A 58 -2.88 21.95 -5.58
C PRO A 58 -1.60 21.12 -5.46
N LEU A 59 -1.48 20.10 -6.31
CA LEU A 59 -0.33 19.19 -6.30
C LEU A 59 0.97 19.97 -6.58
N PRO A 60 2.06 19.67 -5.83
CA PRO A 60 3.34 20.28 -6.10
C PRO A 60 3.86 19.84 -7.48
N HIS A 61 4.41 20.80 -8.23
CA HIS A 61 5.08 20.50 -9.49
C HIS A 61 6.43 19.83 -9.21
N THR A 62 6.77 18.83 -10.02
CA THR A 62 8.08 18.20 -9.97
C THR A 62 9.13 19.07 -10.66
N THR A 63 10.33 19.13 -10.07
CA THR A 63 11.47 19.87 -10.62
C THR A 63 12.08 19.14 -11.83
N PRO A 64 12.71 19.86 -12.78
CA PRO A 64 13.37 19.25 -13.95
C PRO A 64 14.41 18.19 -13.56
N ASP A 65 15.16 18.43 -12.49
CA ASP A 65 16.16 17.48 -11.98
C ASP A 65 15.52 16.14 -11.56
N ARG A 66 14.35 16.20 -10.91
CA ARG A 66 13.61 15.01 -10.51
C ARG A 66 13.06 14.26 -11.73
N TYR A 67 12.66 14.97 -12.77
CA TYR A 67 12.28 14.33 -14.04
C TYR A 67 13.46 13.60 -14.68
N ALA A 68 14.65 14.22 -14.72
CA ALA A 68 15.86 13.58 -15.25
C ALA A 68 16.23 12.31 -14.46
N ALA A 69 16.11 12.35 -13.14
CA ALA A 69 16.36 11.20 -12.29
C ALA A 69 15.38 10.04 -12.56
N TRP A 70 14.08 10.33 -12.67
CA TRP A 70 13.07 9.34 -13.06
C TRP A 70 13.29 8.80 -14.48
N ALA A 71 13.70 9.66 -15.40
CA ALA A 71 14.04 9.25 -16.77
C ALA A 71 15.25 8.31 -16.78
N GLY A 72 16.25 8.50 -15.92
CA GLY A 72 17.35 7.54 -15.76
C GLY A 72 16.87 6.20 -15.19
N VAL A 73 16.09 6.23 -14.10
CA VAL A 73 15.64 5.04 -13.37
C VAL A 73 14.67 4.18 -14.19
N LEU A 74 13.73 4.79 -14.90
CA LEU A 74 12.77 4.07 -15.75
C LEU A 74 13.26 3.93 -17.19
N GLY A 75 13.95 4.93 -17.72
CA GLY A 75 14.42 4.91 -19.10
C GLY A 75 15.47 3.84 -19.33
N ALA A 76 16.38 3.59 -18.38
CA ALA A 76 17.37 2.51 -18.52
C ALA A 76 16.74 1.12 -18.71
N PRO A 77 15.86 0.61 -17.81
CA PRO A 77 15.23 -0.69 -17.99
C PRO A 77 14.31 -0.74 -19.21
N VAL A 78 13.52 0.30 -19.47
CA VAL A 78 12.62 0.35 -20.65
C VAL A 78 13.43 0.28 -21.95
N MET A 79 14.51 1.05 -22.05
CA MET A 79 15.38 1.06 -23.23
C MET A 79 16.11 -0.27 -23.40
N LEU A 80 16.51 -0.95 -22.32
CA LEU A 80 17.09 -2.30 -22.39
C LEU A 80 16.07 -3.32 -22.92
N VAL A 81 14.83 -3.29 -22.41
CA VAL A 81 13.75 -4.15 -22.92
C VAL A 81 13.50 -3.87 -24.40
N LEU A 82 13.44 -2.60 -24.79
CA LEU A 82 13.24 -2.21 -26.18
C LEU A 82 14.39 -2.68 -27.08
N ALA A 83 15.64 -2.52 -26.66
CA ALA A 83 16.81 -3.00 -27.38
C ALA A 83 16.78 -4.53 -27.55
N LEU A 84 16.36 -5.26 -26.52
CA LEU A 84 16.17 -6.71 -26.58
C LEU A 84 15.08 -7.10 -27.58
N LEU A 85 13.91 -6.47 -27.52
CA LEU A 85 12.78 -6.76 -28.40
C LEU A 85 13.10 -6.44 -29.87
N LEU A 86 13.77 -5.31 -30.11
CA LEU A 86 14.18 -4.88 -31.45
C LEU A 86 15.48 -5.55 -31.94
N ARG A 87 16.12 -6.40 -31.11
CA ARG A 87 17.42 -7.04 -31.36
C ARG A 87 18.51 -6.05 -31.75
N VAL A 88 18.50 -4.88 -31.11
CA VAL A 88 19.50 -3.83 -31.32
C VAL A 88 20.68 -4.07 -30.39
N THR A 89 21.88 -4.16 -30.95
CA THR A 89 23.13 -4.16 -30.18
C THR A 89 23.48 -2.75 -29.75
N LEU A 90 23.55 -2.52 -28.44
CA LEU A 90 23.96 -1.23 -27.88
C LEU A 90 25.48 -1.13 -27.82
N PRO A 91 26.09 -0.01 -28.23
CA PRO A 91 27.52 0.21 -28.03
C PRO A 91 27.84 0.34 -26.53
N THR A 92 29.05 -0.08 -26.13
CA THR A 92 29.46 -0.16 -24.72
C THR A 92 29.31 1.17 -23.97
N TRP A 93 29.62 2.30 -24.63
CA TRP A 93 29.49 3.62 -24.00
C TRP A 93 28.05 3.97 -23.66
N LEU A 94 27.09 3.54 -24.49
CA LEU A 94 25.67 3.78 -24.24
C LEU A 94 25.17 2.90 -23.09
N GLY A 95 25.60 1.63 -23.04
CA GLY A 95 25.35 0.77 -21.89
C GLY A 95 25.90 1.36 -20.58
N ALA A 96 27.13 1.89 -20.60
CA ALA A 96 27.71 2.58 -19.45
C ALA A 96 26.91 3.84 -19.06
N ALA A 97 26.48 4.64 -20.04
CA ALA A 97 25.64 5.82 -19.79
C ALA A 97 24.30 5.46 -19.14
N MET A 98 23.68 4.34 -19.53
CA MET A 98 22.44 3.86 -18.93
C MET A 98 22.64 3.41 -17.48
N VAL A 99 23.74 2.73 -17.18
CA VAL A 99 24.08 2.34 -15.79
C VAL A 99 24.31 3.57 -14.93
N ILE A 100 25.11 4.54 -15.41
CA ILE A 100 25.37 5.80 -14.70
C ILE A 100 24.06 6.57 -14.48
N GLY A 101 23.22 6.67 -15.51
CA GLY A 101 21.92 7.35 -15.42
C GLY A 101 20.96 6.67 -14.44
N PHE A 102 20.90 5.35 -14.44
CA PHE A 102 20.07 4.57 -13.50
C PHE A 102 20.55 4.75 -12.06
N VAL A 103 21.83 4.48 -11.79
CA VAL A 103 22.40 4.57 -10.44
C VAL A 103 22.38 6.01 -9.94
N GLY A 104 22.80 6.96 -10.77
CA GLY A 104 22.79 8.38 -10.43
C GLY A 104 21.38 8.91 -10.17
N GLY A 105 20.41 8.56 -11.01
CA GLY A 105 19.01 8.92 -10.81
C GLY A 105 18.42 8.31 -9.54
N PHE A 106 18.66 7.03 -9.28
CA PHE A 106 18.21 6.36 -8.06
C PHE A 106 18.79 7.02 -6.81
N VAL A 107 20.10 7.22 -6.77
CA VAL A 107 20.81 7.87 -5.67
C VAL A 107 20.28 9.28 -5.43
N TYR A 108 20.09 10.07 -6.49
CA TYR A 108 19.51 11.41 -6.41
C TYR A 108 18.11 11.40 -5.76
N LEU A 109 17.22 10.50 -6.21
CA LEU A 109 15.86 10.40 -5.66
C LEU A 109 15.87 10.04 -4.18
N VAL A 110 16.70 9.08 -3.77
CA VAL A 110 16.85 8.70 -2.37
C VAL A 110 17.39 9.86 -1.53
N PHE A 111 18.37 10.62 -2.06
CA PHE A 111 18.89 11.78 -1.35
C PHE A 111 17.83 12.86 -1.12
N GLN A 112 16.88 12.99 -2.05
CA GLN A 112 15.80 13.98 -2.02
C GLN A 112 14.60 13.57 -1.16
N MET A 113 14.54 12.32 -0.68
CA MET A 113 13.45 11.89 0.21
C MET A 113 13.42 12.74 1.50
N PRO A 114 12.25 13.28 1.90
CA PRO A 114 12.12 14.00 3.15
C PRO A 114 12.49 13.09 4.33
N ARG A 115 13.41 13.55 5.18
CA ARG A 115 13.87 12.83 6.38
C ARG A 115 13.19 13.30 7.67
N GLY A 116 12.25 14.24 7.55
CA GLY A 116 11.55 14.83 8.69
C GLY A 116 10.45 13.92 9.23
N PRO A 117 10.11 14.02 10.53
CA PRO A 117 8.94 13.37 11.10
C PRO A 117 7.67 13.78 10.35
N ARG A 118 6.80 12.81 10.06
CA ARG A 118 5.42 13.08 9.64
C ARG A 118 4.69 13.71 10.83
N ASP A 119 3.73 14.60 10.59
CA ASP A 119 2.98 15.26 11.66
C ASP A 119 2.30 14.17 12.53
N PRO A 120 2.40 14.21 13.87
CA PRO A 120 1.96 13.12 14.76
C PRO A 120 0.44 12.87 14.81
N GLY A 121 -0.34 13.53 13.94
CA GLY A 121 -1.78 13.29 13.75
C GLY A 121 -2.17 13.11 12.27
N ASP A 122 -1.22 12.90 11.38
CA ASP A 122 -1.42 12.71 9.94
C ASP A 122 -1.04 11.29 9.52
N ASP A 123 -1.72 10.30 10.09
CA ASP A 123 -1.59 8.87 9.75
C ASP A 123 -2.46 8.47 8.53
N GLY A 124 -3.04 9.45 7.83
CA GLY A 124 -3.89 9.23 6.65
C GLY A 124 -5.27 8.62 6.94
N ALA A 125 -5.56 8.26 8.18
CA ALA A 125 -6.88 7.80 8.62
C ALA A 125 -7.51 8.82 9.56
N ARG A 126 -8.74 9.26 9.24
CA ARG A 126 -9.63 9.97 10.18
C ARG A 126 -10.84 9.07 10.39
N LEU A 127 -11.14 8.75 11.66
CA LEU A 127 -12.35 8.03 12.08
C LEU A 127 -13.59 8.89 11.84
#